data_AF-A0A967WE62-F1
#
_entry.id   AF-A0A967WE62-F1
#
_cell.length_a   1.000
_cell.length_b   1.000
_cell.length_c   1.000
_cell.angle_alpha   90.00
_cell.angle_beta   90.00
_cell.angle_gamma   90.00
#
_symmetry.space_group_name_H-M   'P 1'
#
loop_
_entity.id
_entity.type
_entity.pdbx_description
1 polymer ?
#
loop_
_entity_poly.entity_id
_entity_poly.type
_entity_poly.pdbx_seq_one_letter_code
_entity_poly.pdbx_strand_id
1 'polypeptide(L)' 'MIEISRSSYRYRPVEQPENDRLRVLLRGFAEREPTDGYRLAWSYLRRKGHEVNHTRVQRLWR' A
#
# COMPACT_ATOMS: atom_id res chain seq x y z
N MET A 1 -5.11 -37.35 9.47
CA MET A 1 -4.26 -36.34 10.15
C MET A 1 -3.43 -35.67 9.05
N ILE A 2 -3.81 -34.47 8.61
CA ILE A 2 -3.11 -33.82 7.48
C ILE A 2 -2.11 -32.83 8.08
N GLU A 3 -0.86 -33.27 8.14
CA GLU A 3 0.29 -32.52 8.61
C GLU A 3 0.79 -31.61 7.48
N ILE A 4 0.15 -30.44 7.33
CA ILE A 4 0.66 -29.41 6.42
C ILE A 4 1.78 -28.68 7.14
N SER A 5 3.02 -29.04 6.77
CA SER A 5 4.24 -28.38 7.21
C SER A 5 4.18 -26.87 6.95
N ARG A 6 4.47 -26.03 7.96
CA ARG A 6 4.35 -24.56 7.95
C ARG A 6 5.34 -23.85 7.00
N SER A 7 6.14 -24.60 6.23
CA SER A 7 7.32 -24.10 5.52
C SER A 7 7.06 -23.60 4.10
N SER A 8 5.81 -23.34 3.72
CA SER A 8 5.50 -22.66 2.46
C SER A 8 4.42 -21.61 2.68
N TYR A 9 4.68 -20.68 3.60
CA TYR A 9 4.11 -19.35 3.46
C TYR A 9 4.80 -18.68 2.26
N ARG A 10 4.44 -19.12 1.05
CA ARG A 10 4.80 -18.40 -0.18
C ARG A 10 4.24 -17.00 0.01
N TYR A 11 5.12 -16.02 0.15
CA TYR A 11 4.77 -14.61 0.04
C TYR A 11 4.08 -14.46 -1.32
N ARG A 12 2.74 -14.48 -1.32
CA ARG A 12 1.98 -13.98 -2.45
C ARG A 12 2.18 -12.48 -2.37
N PRO A 13 2.90 -11.85 -3.31
CA PRO A 13 2.91 -10.39 -3.37
C PRO A 13 1.45 -9.97 -3.45
N VAL A 14 0.96 -9.39 -2.34
CA VAL A 14 -0.42 -8.93 -2.23
C VAL A 14 -0.71 -8.11 -3.48
N GLU A 15 -1.73 -8.60 -4.18
CA GLU A 15 -1.99 -8.46 -5.60
C GLU A 15 -1.71 -7.04 -6.14
N GLN A 16 -0.94 -6.97 -7.23
CA GLN A 16 -0.70 -5.79 -8.07
C GLN A 16 -1.91 -4.82 -8.18
N PRO A 17 -3.17 -5.24 -8.40
CA PRO A 17 -4.31 -4.34 -8.49
C PRO A 17 -4.49 -3.37 -7.30
N GLU A 18 -4.16 -3.79 -6.08
CA GLU A 18 -4.31 -2.90 -4.91
C GLU A 18 -3.17 -1.87 -4.87
N ASN A 19 -1.96 -2.28 -5.26
CA ASN A 19 -0.81 -1.37 -5.40
C ASN A 19 -1.01 -0.37 -6.53
N ASP A 20 -1.59 -0.78 -7.66
CA ASP A 20 -1.94 0.11 -8.77
C ASP A 20 -3.00 1.13 -8.36
N ARG A 21 -4.04 0.70 -7.63
CA ARG A 21 -5.04 1.63 -7.05
C ARG A 21 -4.38 2.62 -6.09
N LEU A 22 -3.48 2.14 -5.21
CA LEU A 22 -2.73 3.00 -4.31
C LEU A 22 -1.86 4.00 -5.09
N ARG A 23 -1.17 3.57 -6.15
CA ARG A 23 -0.37 4.46 -7.00
C ARG A 23 -1.23 5.53 -7.67
N VAL A 24 -2.40 5.19 -8.18
CA VAL A 24 -3.32 6.17 -8.79
C VAL A 24 -3.79 7.18 -7.73
N LEU A 25 -4.15 6.72 -6.53
CA LEU A 25 -4.55 7.59 -5.42
C LEU A 25 -3.40 8.50 -4.96
N LEU A 26 -2.19 7.95 -4.83
CA LEU A 26 -0.99 8.70 -4.45
C LEU A 26 -0.62 9.73 -5.52
N ARG A 27 -0.73 9.39 -6.81
CA ARG A 27 -0.47 10.30 -7.92
C ARG A 27 -1.48 11.44 -7.95
N GLY A 28 -2.77 11.14 -7.84
CA GLY A 28 -3.81 12.18 -7.77
C GLY A 28 -3.69 13.07 -6.54
N PHE A 29 -3.17 12.53 -5.42
CA PHE A 29 -2.84 13.32 -4.25
C PHE A 29 -1.63 14.23 -4.50
N ALA A 30 -0.55 13.70 -5.09
CA ALA A 30 0.66 14.46 -5.42
C ALA A 30 0.41 15.57 -6.46
N GLU A 31 -0.51 15.36 -7.41
CA GLU A 31 -0.93 16.39 -8.37
C GLU A 31 -1.74 17.52 -7.70
N ARG A 32 -2.43 17.22 -6.60
CA ARG A 32 -3.27 18.18 -5.89
C ARG A 32 -2.51 18.96 -4.83
N GLU A 33 -1.57 18.31 -4.15
CA GLU A 33 -0.76 18.84 -3.05
C GLU A 33 0.71 18.39 -3.24
N PRO A 34 1.49 19.05 -4.13
CA PRO A 34 2.85 18.62 -4.44
C PRO A 34 3.84 18.80 -3.27
N THR A 35 3.48 19.60 -2.26
CA THR A 35 4.25 19.83 -1.03
C THR A 35 4.06 18.73 0.02
N ASP A 36 3.01 17.93 -0.09
CA ASP A 36 2.69 16.92 0.89
C ASP A 36 3.42 15.60 0.60
N GLY A 37 4.28 15.20 1.53
CA GLY A 37 5.03 13.95 1.43
C GLY A 37 4.18 12.70 1.71
N TYR A 38 4.82 11.53 1.60
CA TYR A 38 4.21 10.20 1.78
C TYR A 38 3.42 10.00 3.09
N ARG A 39 3.71 10.79 4.15
CA ARG A 39 3.00 10.74 5.44
C ARG A 39 1.56 11.27 5.34
N LEU A 40 1.36 12.33 4.58
CA LEU A 40 0.02 12.89 4.34
C LEU A 40 -0.76 12.00 3.38
N ALA A 41 -0.09 11.51 2.35
CA ALA A 41 -0.67 10.53 1.43
C ALA A 41 -1.12 9.25 2.18
N TRP A 42 -0.33 8.75 3.14
CA TRP A 42 -0.72 7.65 4.04
C TRP A 42 -1.93 8.00 4.91
N SER A 43 -1.95 9.20 5.50
CA SER A 43 -3.07 9.67 6.32
C SER A 43 -4.36 9.79 5.51
N TYR A 44 -4.26 10.25 4.27
CA TYR A 44 -5.37 10.31 3.31
C TYR A 44 -5.92 8.92 2.98
N LEU A 45 -5.03 7.97 2.70
CA LEU A 45 -5.40 6.58 2.44
C LEU A 45 -6.09 5.93 3.65
N ARG A 46 -5.62 6.22 4.86
CA ARG A 46 -6.23 5.73 6.09
C ARG A 46 -7.61 6.33 6.33
N ARG A 47 -7.82 7.63 6.04
CA ARG A 47 -9.15 8.27 6.08
C ARG A 47 -10.12 7.69 5.04
N LYS A 48 -9.61 7.24 3.90
CA LYS A 48 -10.37 6.52 2.87
C LYS A 48 -10.74 5.08 3.24
N GLY A 49 -10.28 4.58 4.40
CA GLY A 49 -10.55 3.22 4.86
C GLY A 49 -9.54 2.18 4.33
N HIS A 50 -8.44 2.62 3.71
CA HIS A 50 -7.38 1.69 3.32
C HIS A 50 -6.47 1.41 4.51
N GLU A 51 -6.47 0.17 5.00
CA GLU A 51 -5.49 -0.34 5.97
C GLU A 51 -4.15 -0.64 5.29
N VAL A 52 -3.45 0.41 4.91
CA VAL A 52 -2.10 0.32 4.36
C VAL A 52 -1.06 0.76 5.37
N ASN A 53 0.02 0.00 5.49
CA ASN A 53 1.15 0.36 6.34
C ASN A 53 1.92 1.56 5.78
N HIS A 54 2.44 2.44 6.66
CA HIS A 54 3.24 3.58 6.23
C HIS A 54 4.44 3.14 5.38
N THR A 55 5.03 1.98 5.69
CA THR A 55 6.20 1.43 4.99
C THR A 55 5.84 0.99 3.57
N ARG A 56 4.59 0.52 3.38
CA ARG A 56 4.05 0.17 2.05
C ARG A 56 3.84 1.42 1.21
N VAL A 57 3.30 2.49 1.80
CA VAL A 57 3.15 3.79 1.12
C VAL A 57 4.52 4.38 0.76
N GLN A 58 5.48 4.36 1.68
CA GLN A 58 6.85 4.83 1.40
C GLN A 58 7.51 4.05 0.25
N ARG A 59 7.34 2.72 0.19
CA ARG A 59 7.85 1.90 -0.92
C ARG A 59 7.17 2.21 -2.26
N LEU A 60 5.90 2.60 -2.26
CA LEU A 60 5.17 2.99 -3.47
C LEU A 60 5.43 4.43 -3.91
N TRP A 61 5.91 5.27 -2.98
CA TRP A 61 6.24 6.68 -3.23
C TRP A 61 7.65 6.89 -3.81
N ARG A 62 8.57 5.96 -3.57
CA ARG A 62 9.90 5.95 -4.18
C ARG A 62 9.83 5.52 -5.64
#